data_AF-A0A1Z1MLS5-F1
#
_entry.id   AF-A0A1Z1MLS5-F1
#
_cell.length_a   1.000
_cell.length_b   1.000
_cell.length_c   1.000
_cell.angle_alpha   90.00
_cell.angle_beta   90.00
_cell.angle_gamma   90.00
#
_symmetry.space_group_name_H-M   'P 1'
#
loop_
_entity.id
_entity.type
_entity.pdbx_description
1 polymer ?
#
loop_
_entity_poly.entity_id
_entity_poly.type
_entity_poly.pdbx_seq_one_letter_code
_entity_poly.pdbx_strand_id
1 'polypeptide(L)'
;MTHLDNHFDYVKISLASPNKIRSWGERTLPNGQIVGEITKPETINYRTLKPEMDGLFCERIFGPVKDWECHCGKYKRFRYKGIVCEKCGVEITESKVRRHRMAYIELAAPVTHVWYLKGSTSYIALALDLTVKDVEKIVYFHSYVVINPGNYEKLNYKQLLEGYEWRSLEDVLYNNSSNISDVEVSIGAEAIFKLLNDIDLANTVEILREESLKPPKVLKNSSSKFNKKMKRLRLLENFISTGAKLSWMVFFVIPVIPPDLRPMVQLDGGRFATADLNEFYRRIINRNNRLARLKAILAPEIIIRNEKRMLQEAVDALMDNGRRGRTVVGSNNRPLKSLSDIIEGKQGRFRQNLLGKRVDYSGRSVIVVGPSLKLHQCGLPKEMALELFQPFVIHRLIIQGLVNNIKAAKKLIQKNDSLVWDVLEEVIHGHPVLLNRAPTLHRLGIQAFEPILVDGRAIKLHPLVCPAFNADFDGDQMAVHIPLSLEAQSEARLLMLAPHNFLSPATGTPIIMPSQDMVLGCYYLTAINPSEYKGQGHFFSNLQDAIMSYQNNIISLHSFIWVRFDGLLDESSDNNYKIKSVIDINTNIVVHYNNKIIKRDINGNILSQYIRTTVGRILFYHTIRESLIV
;
A
#
# COMPACT_ATOMS: atom_id res chain seq x y z
N MET A 1 29.06 -11.68 0.40
CA MET A 1 28.36 -11.57 -0.91
C MET A 1 27.69 -10.22 -0.91
N THR A 2 28.31 -9.26 -1.60
CA THR A 2 27.72 -7.97 -1.90
C THR A 2 26.39 -8.21 -2.61
N HIS A 3 25.28 -7.88 -1.96
CA HIS A 3 23.99 -7.80 -2.65
C HIS A 3 24.18 -6.78 -3.77
N LEU A 4 24.24 -7.27 -5.01
CA LEU A 4 24.07 -6.42 -6.18
C LEU A 4 22.65 -5.88 -6.07
N ASP A 5 22.51 -4.65 -5.59
CA ASP A 5 21.25 -3.92 -5.66
C ASP A 5 20.97 -3.69 -7.14
N ASN A 6 20.15 -4.58 -7.69
CA ASN A 6 19.60 -4.42 -9.03
C ASN A 6 18.60 -3.25 -8.99
N HIS A 7 19.12 -2.03 -9.07
CA HIS A 7 18.32 -0.86 -9.36
C HIS A 7 17.70 -1.05 -10.74
N PHE A 8 16.38 -1.02 -10.79
CA PHE A 8 15.61 -1.04 -12.03
C PHE A 8 14.84 0.28 -12.14
N ASP A 9 14.92 0.91 -13.31
CA ASP A 9 14.28 2.23 -13.52
C ASP A 9 12.80 2.10 -13.90
N TYR A 10 12.42 0.99 -14.55
CA TYR A 10 11.07 0.79 -15.06
C TYR A 10 10.59 -0.65 -14.89
N VAL A 11 9.28 -0.78 -14.71
CA VAL A 11 8.57 -2.07 -14.71
C VAL A 11 7.67 -2.10 -15.93
N LYS A 12 7.93 -3.02 -16.86
CA LYS A 12 7.12 -3.22 -18.07
C LYS A 12 6.16 -4.40 -17.89
N ILE A 13 4.89 -4.18 -18.18
CA ILE A 13 3.86 -5.23 -18.23
C ILE A 13 3.53 -5.50 -19.70
N SER A 14 3.48 -6.77 -20.08
CA SER A 14 3.10 -7.20 -21.44
C SER A 14 2.21 -8.43 -21.39
N LEU A 15 1.49 -8.68 -22.49
CA LEU A 15 0.84 -9.97 -22.72
C LEU A 15 1.89 -11.10 -22.71
N ALA A 16 1.49 -12.26 -22.18
CA ALA A 16 2.33 -13.44 -22.12
C ALA A 16 1.98 -14.36 -23.29
N SER A 17 2.97 -14.68 -24.12
CA SER A 17 2.79 -15.69 -25.16
C SER A 17 2.73 -17.10 -24.54
N PRO A 18 2.09 -18.08 -25.20
CA PRO A 18 2.08 -19.47 -24.70
C PRO A 18 3.48 -20.03 -24.43
N ASN A 19 4.43 -19.73 -25.32
CA ASN A 19 5.83 -20.15 -25.17
C ASN A 19 6.50 -19.46 -23.97
N LYS A 20 6.16 -18.20 -23.69
CA LYS A 20 6.67 -17.49 -22.51
C LYS A 20 6.12 -18.09 -21.22
N ILE A 21 4.84 -18.48 -21.20
CA ILE A 21 4.23 -19.19 -20.06
C ILE A 21 4.93 -20.54 -19.83
N ARG A 22 5.19 -21.31 -20.90
CA ARG A 22 5.99 -22.53 -20.82
C ARG A 22 7.37 -22.24 -20.23
N SER A 23 8.09 -21.23 -20.72
CA SER A 23 9.43 -20.88 -20.21
C SER A 23 9.49 -20.56 -18.71
N TRP A 24 8.38 -20.13 -18.10
CA TRP A 24 8.34 -19.85 -16.66
C TRP A 24 8.18 -21.10 -15.80
N GLY A 25 7.51 -22.13 -16.33
CA GLY A 25 7.25 -23.38 -15.59
C GLY A 25 8.13 -24.54 -16.04
N GLU A 26 8.58 -24.56 -17.28
CA GLU A 26 9.51 -25.55 -17.81
C GLU A 26 10.88 -25.37 -17.20
N ARG A 27 11.43 -26.48 -16.76
CA ARG A 27 12.78 -26.56 -16.24
C ARG A 27 13.44 -27.84 -16.70
N THR A 28 14.64 -27.70 -17.22
CA THR A 28 15.55 -28.81 -17.44
C THR A 28 16.28 -29.12 -16.14
N LEU A 29 16.02 -30.29 -15.58
CA LEU A 29 16.80 -30.80 -14.45
C LEU A 29 18.23 -31.17 -14.92
N PRO A 30 19.23 -31.21 -14.01
CA PRO A 30 20.60 -31.65 -14.32
C PRO A 30 20.72 -33.02 -15.02
N ASN A 31 19.70 -33.86 -14.94
CA ASN A 31 19.62 -35.16 -15.64
C ASN A 31 19.08 -35.05 -17.07
N GLY A 32 18.80 -33.85 -17.58
CA GLY A 32 18.24 -33.60 -18.91
C GLY A 32 16.71 -33.71 -18.99
N GLN A 33 16.02 -34.05 -17.91
CA GLN A 33 14.56 -34.18 -17.91
C GLN A 33 13.87 -32.82 -17.83
N ILE A 34 12.91 -32.58 -18.72
CA ILE A 34 12.03 -31.42 -18.67
C ILE A 34 10.91 -31.70 -17.66
N VAL A 35 10.75 -30.81 -16.69
CA VAL A 35 9.67 -30.83 -15.68
C VAL A 35 8.97 -29.48 -15.66
N GLY A 36 7.69 -29.45 -15.29
CA GLY A 36 6.92 -28.20 -15.23
C GLY A 36 5.42 -28.38 -15.41
N GLU A 37 5.01 -29.43 -16.12
CA GLU A 37 3.62 -29.72 -16.39
C GLU A 37 2.94 -30.41 -15.20
N ILE A 38 1.74 -29.93 -14.84
CA ILE A 38 0.87 -30.58 -13.85
C ILE A 38 -0.20 -31.39 -14.58
N THR A 39 -0.12 -32.70 -14.47
CA THR A 39 -1.06 -33.63 -15.13
C THR A 39 -2.16 -34.11 -14.19
N LYS A 40 -1.87 -34.18 -12.88
CA LYS A 40 -2.74 -34.79 -11.88
C LYS A 40 -3.46 -33.75 -11.03
N PRO A 41 -4.78 -33.91 -10.76
CA PRO A 41 -5.53 -33.01 -9.89
C PRO A 41 -5.24 -33.21 -8.40
N GLU A 42 -4.57 -34.30 -8.02
CA GLU A 42 -4.29 -34.62 -6.62
C GLU A 42 -3.39 -33.57 -5.95
N THR A 43 -3.57 -33.38 -4.64
CA THR A 43 -2.83 -32.40 -3.85
C THR A 43 -1.80 -33.07 -2.95
N ILE A 44 -2.25 -33.65 -1.84
CA ILE A 44 -1.44 -34.39 -0.88
C ILE A 44 -2.11 -35.72 -0.58
N ASN A 45 -1.31 -36.71 -0.22
CA ASN A 45 -1.81 -37.98 0.27
C ASN A 45 -2.26 -37.84 1.72
N TYR A 46 -3.51 -38.21 2.03
CA TYR A 46 -4.07 -38.07 3.37
C TYR A 46 -3.41 -38.97 4.42
N ARG A 47 -2.76 -40.07 4.01
CA ARG A 47 -2.08 -41.00 4.94
C ARG A 47 -0.66 -40.56 5.26
N THR A 48 0.10 -40.21 4.22
CA THR A 48 1.53 -39.88 4.37
C THR A 48 1.79 -38.38 4.58
N LEU A 49 0.77 -37.55 4.34
CA LEU A 49 0.85 -36.08 4.34
C LEU A 49 1.86 -35.52 3.33
N LYS A 50 2.39 -36.36 2.45
CA LYS A 50 3.33 -35.95 1.40
C LYS A 50 2.57 -35.51 0.14
N PRO A 51 3.10 -34.55 -0.61
CA PRO A 51 2.58 -34.19 -1.93
C PRO A 51 2.55 -35.37 -2.88
N GLU A 52 1.46 -35.50 -3.64
CA GLU A 52 1.39 -36.48 -4.72
C GLU A 52 2.27 -36.06 -5.91
N MET A 53 2.91 -37.03 -6.53
CA MET A 53 3.77 -36.78 -7.71
C MET A 53 2.92 -36.37 -8.91
N ASP A 54 3.41 -35.38 -9.65
CA ASP A 54 2.75 -34.73 -10.80
C ASP A 54 1.43 -34.00 -10.47
N GLY A 55 1.11 -33.91 -9.18
CA GLY A 55 -0.02 -33.15 -8.65
C GLY A 55 0.30 -31.68 -8.39
N LEU A 56 -0.66 -30.98 -7.79
CA LEU A 56 -0.60 -29.54 -7.55
C LEU A 56 0.49 -29.10 -6.55
N PHE A 57 1.07 -30.01 -5.78
CA PHE A 57 2.11 -29.70 -4.80
C PHE A 57 3.42 -30.48 -5.05
N CYS A 58 3.52 -31.12 -6.22
CA CYS A 58 4.62 -32.00 -6.62
C CYS A 58 6.01 -31.41 -6.29
N GLU A 59 6.80 -32.15 -5.51
CA GLU A 59 8.15 -31.72 -5.11
C GLU A 59 9.14 -31.70 -6.28
N ARG A 60 8.92 -32.56 -7.28
CA ARG A 60 9.76 -32.59 -8.49
C ARG A 60 9.64 -31.31 -9.31
N ILE A 61 8.43 -30.72 -9.36
CA ILE A 61 8.15 -29.50 -10.12
C ILE A 61 8.53 -28.27 -9.30
N PHE A 62 7.99 -28.13 -8.09
CA PHE A 62 8.11 -26.92 -7.30
C PHE A 62 9.33 -26.88 -6.36
N GLY A 63 10.00 -28.00 -6.15
CA GLY A 63 11.09 -28.14 -5.18
C GLY A 63 10.66 -28.78 -3.85
N PRO A 64 11.61 -29.04 -2.94
CA PRO A 64 11.39 -29.85 -1.75
C PRO A 64 10.55 -29.12 -0.69
N VAL A 65 9.71 -29.86 0.05
CA VAL A 65 8.88 -29.29 1.14
C VAL A 65 9.73 -28.87 2.34
N LYS A 66 10.78 -29.65 2.64
CA LYS A 66 11.72 -29.40 3.74
C LYS A 66 13.09 -29.07 3.16
N ASP A 67 13.82 -28.20 3.85
CA ASP A 67 15.14 -27.79 3.41
C ASP A 67 16.09 -28.98 3.30
N TRP A 68 16.72 -29.12 2.13
CA TRP A 68 17.74 -30.14 1.87
C TRP A 68 17.26 -31.59 2.03
N GLU A 69 15.95 -31.85 1.90
CA GLU A 69 15.37 -33.20 1.98
C GLU A 69 14.56 -33.51 0.71
N CYS A 70 14.81 -34.68 0.12
CA CYS A 70 14.03 -35.16 -1.02
C CYS A 70 12.78 -35.94 -0.58
N HIS A 71 11.78 -36.04 -1.46
CA HIS A 71 10.50 -36.73 -1.20
C HIS A 71 10.64 -38.15 -0.62
N CYS A 72 11.54 -38.97 -1.18
CA CYS A 72 11.74 -40.35 -0.74
C CYS A 72 12.61 -40.48 0.53
N GLY A 73 13.28 -39.41 0.95
CA GLY A 73 14.18 -39.41 2.10
C GLY A 73 15.56 -40.04 1.87
N LYS A 74 15.90 -40.47 0.65
CA LYS A 74 17.24 -41.03 0.29
C LYS A 74 18.36 -40.04 0.59
N TYR A 75 18.16 -38.79 0.17
CA TYR A 75 19.10 -37.70 0.42
C TYR A 75 18.52 -36.73 1.45
N LYS A 76 19.33 -36.44 2.46
CA LYS A 76 19.05 -35.47 3.53
C LYS A 76 20.33 -34.69 3.83
N ARG A 77 20.18 -33.43 4.27
CA ARG A 77 21.26 -32.50 4.68
C ARG A 77 21.93 -31.78 3.51
N PHE A 78 22.61 -30.68 3.85
CA PHE A 78 23.23 -29.73 2.93
C PHE A 78 24.29 -30.33 1.98
N ARG A 79 24.96 -31.43 2.35
CA ARG A 79 26.06 -32.02 1.57
C ARG A 79 25.67 -32.38 0.13
N TYR A 80 24.41 -32.74 -0.10
CA TYR A 80 23.90 -33.18 -1.40
C TYR A 80 23.26 -32.04 -2.22
N LYS A 81 23.62 -30.78 -1.92
CA LYS A 81 23.10 -29.60 -2.61
C LYS A 81 23.24 -29.72 -4.14
N GLY A 82 22.14 -29.47 -4.85
CA GLY A 82 22.11 -29.47 -6.32
C GLY A 82 22.02 -30.85 -6.98
N ILE A 83 22.08 -31.94 -6.21
CA ILE A 83 21.87 -33.29 -6.74
C ILE A 83 20.36 -33.53 -6.91
N VAL A 84 19.99 -34.15 -8.04
CA VAL A 84 18.63 -34.64 -8.27
C VAL A 84 18.54 -36.08 -7.83
N CYS A 85 17.53 -36.41 -7.03
CA CYS A 85 17.36 -37.78 -6.57
C CYS A 85 16.95 -38.73 -7.69
N GLU A 86 17.71 -39.81 -7.92
CA GLU A 86 17.41 -40.84 -8.92
C GLU A 86 16.05 -41.53 -8.71
N LYS A 87 15.61 -41.68 -7.45
CA LYS A 87 14.35 -42.38 -7.13
C LYS A 87 13.11 -41.51 -7.31
N CYS A 88 13.16 -40.24 -6.90
CA CYS A 88 11.99 -39.37 -6.86
C CYS A 88 12.08 -38.14 -7.79
N GLY A 89 13.24 -37.90 -8.43
CA GLY A 89 13.45 -36.77 -9.33
C GLY A 89 13.45 -35.40 -8.66
N VAL A 90 13.51 -35.34 -7.32
CA VAL A 90 13.49 -34.06 -6.57
C VAL A 90 14.90 -33.52 -6.46
N GLU A 91 15.05 -32.24 -6.81
CA GLU A 91 16.28 -31.47 -6.64
C GLU A 91 16.44 -31.06 -5.16
N ILE A 92 17.64 -31.25 -4.62
CA ILE A 92 17.93 -30.96 -3.22
C ILE A 92 18.36 -29.49 -3.09
N THR A 93 17.41 -28.65 -2.70
CA THR A 93 17.59 -27.21 -2.46
C THR A 93 16.86 -26.79 -1.18
N GLU A 94 16.87 -25.49 -0.89
CA GLU A 94 16.00 -24.89 0.13
C GLU A 94 14.53 -24.97 -0.30
N SER A 95 13.62 -25.05 0.68
CA SER A 95 12.18 -25.03 0.48
C SER A 95 11.68 -23.69 -0.07
N LYS A 96 12.42 -22.60 0.16
CA LYS A 96 12.08 -21.23 -0.31
C LYS A 96 11.83 -21.16 -1.82
N VAL A 97 12.43 -22.05 -2.61
CA VAL A 97 12.21 -22.12 -4.06
C VAL A 97 10.74 -22.36 -4.42
N ARG A 98 9.95 -23.00 -3.53
CA ARG A 98 8.51 -23.26 -3.67
C ARG A 98 7.65 -21.99 -3.66
N ARG A 99 8.22 -20.84 -3.30
CA ARG A 99 7.58 -19.51 -3.41
C ARG A 99 7.76 -18.86 -4.78
N HIS A 100 8.74 -19.33 -5.56
CA HIS A 100 9.18 -18.67 -6.79
C HIS A 100 8.98 -19.52 -8.04
N ARG A 101 9.09 -20.86 -7.93
CA ARG A 101 8.94 -21.76 -9.08
C ARG A 101 7.47 -21.84 -9.51
N MET A 102 7.20 -21.44 -10.75
CA MET A 102 5.90 -21.62 -11.39
C MET A 102 5.82 -23.00 -12.03
N ALA A 103 4.62 -23.40 -12.40
CA ALA A 103 4.35 -24.58 -13.21
C ALA A 103 3.31 -24.20 -14.27
N TYR A 104 2.93 -25.14 -15.13
CA TYR A 104 1.89 -24.90 -16.12
C TYR A 104 0.99 -26.10 -16.33
N ILE A 105 -0.18 -25.85 -16.92
CA ILE A 105 -1.13 -26.86 -17.39
C ILE A 105 -1.29 -26.66 -18.89
N GLU A 106 -1.04 -27.71 -19.67
CA GLU A 106 -1.28 -27.70 -21.10
C GLU A 106 -2.74 -28.06 -21.39
N LEU A 107 -3.44 -27.17 -22.10
CA LEU A 107 -4.86 -27.35 -22.38
C LEU A 107 -5.06 -28.22 -23.63
N ALA A 108 -5.96 -29.18 -23.54
CA ALA A 108 -6.39 -30.00 -24.66
C ALA A 108 -7.21 -29.22 -25.71
N ALA A 109 -7.74 -28.05 -25.36
CA ALA A 109 -8.38 -27.11 -26.28
C ALA A 109 -8.07 -25.67 -25.86
N PRO A 110 -7.92 -24.74 -26.81
CA PRO A 110 -7.68 -23.33 -26.49
C PRO A 110 -8.88 -22.73 -25.75
N VAL A 111 -8.59 -21.73 -24.92
CA VAL A 111 -9.57 -21.05 -24.05
C VAL A 111 -9.32 -19.54 -24.08
N THR A 112 -10.35 -18.72 -24.20
CA THR A 112 -10.19 -17.25 -24.17
C THR A 112 -9.97 -16.74 -22.74
N HIS A 113 -9.20 -15.68 -22.56
CA HIS A 113 -9.09 -15.04 -21.26
C HIS A 113 -10.30 -14.12 -20.98
N VAL A 114 -10.97 -14.34 -19.85
CA VAL A 114 -12.17 -13.59 -19.43
C VAL A 114 -11.99 -12.07 -19.36
N TRP A 115 -10.80 -11.55 -18.99
CA TRP A 115 -10.53 -10.11 -18.95
C TRP A 115 -10.64 -9.45 -20.33
N TYR A 116 -10.15 -10.11 -21.38
CA TYR A 116 -10.23 -9.59 -22.75
C TYR A 116 -11.60 -9.84 -23.40
N LEU A 117 -12.36 -10.82 -22.88
CA LEU A 117 -13.72 -11.13 -23.34
C LEU A 117 -14.78 -10.22 -22.70
N LYS A 118 -14.83 -10.14 -21.36
CA LYS A 118 -15.88 -9.46 -20.56
C LYS A 118 -15.38 -8.27 -19.74
N GLY A 119 -14.22 -7.70 -20.09
CA GLY A 119 -13.76 -6.43 -19.50
C GLY A 119 -14.76 -5.29 -19.69
N SER A 120 -14.51 -4.14 -19.05
CA SER A 120 -15.30 -2.91 -19.28
C SER A 120 -15.40 -2.56 -20.77
N THR A 121 -14.32 -2.82 -21.51
CA THR A 121 -14.30 -2.95 -22.96
C THR A 121 -13.85 -4.35 -23.34
N SER A 122 -14.62 -5.04 -24.19
CA SER A 122 -14.22 -6.32 -24.76
C SER A 122 -13.18 -6.08 -25.86
N TYR A 123 -11.92 -6.37 -25.55
CA TYR A 123 -10.81 -6.17 -26.48
C TYR A 123 -10.87 -7.15 -27.66
N ILE A 124 -11.32 -8.38 -27.44
CA ILE A 124 -11.52 -9.38 -28.49
C ILE A 124 -12.62 -8.92 -29.47
N ALA A 125 -13.76 -8.46 -28.95
CA ALA A 125 -14.85 -7.98 -29.79
C ALA A 125 -14.46 -6.71 -30.58
N LEU A 126 -13.70 -5.81 -29.96
CA LEU A 126 -13.17 -4.63 -30.64
C LEU A 126 -12.18 -5.00 -31.76
N ALA A 127 -11.26 -5.94 -31.52
CA ALA A 127 -10.29 -6.37 -32.53
C ALA A 127 -10.98 -7.01 -33.75
N LEU A 128 -11.95 -7.91 -33.51
CA LEU A 128 -12.69 -8.63 -34.55
C LEU A 128 -13.78 -7.81 -35.23
N ASP A 129 -14.12 -6.64 -34.68
CA ASP A 129 -15.29 -5.81 -35.03
C ASP A 129 -16.66 -6.49 -34.87
N LEU A 130 -16.74 -7.45 -33.95
CA LEU A 130 -17.99 -8.13 -33.58
C LEU A 130 -18.68 -7.40 -32.42
N THR A 131 -19.93 -7.76 -32.12
CA THR A 131 -20.56 -7.34 -30.87
C THR A 131 -20.13 -8.25 -29.72
N VAL A 132 -20.17 -7.74 -28.47
CA VAL A 132 -19.80 -8.53 -27.28
C VAL A 132 -20.67 -9.78 -27.16
N LYS A 133 -21.97 -9.67 -27.48
CA LYS A 133 -22.91 -10.80 -27.42
C LYS A 133 -22.55 -11.89 -28.45
N ASP A 134 -22.15 -11.49 -29.65
CA ASP A 134 -21.78 -12.43 -30.70
C ASP A 134 -20.51 -13.21 -30.34
N VAL A 135 -19.49 -12.51 -29.81
CA VAL A 135 -18.26 -13.18 -29.34
C VAL A 135 -18.56 -14.13 -28.18
N GLU A 136 -19.42 -13.75 -27.24
CA GLU A 136 -19.86 -14.67 -26.17
C GLU A 136 -20.57 -15.91 -26.72
N LYS A 137 -21.48 -15.76 -27.70
CA LYS A 137 -22.14 -16.90 -28.35
C LYS A 137 -21.14 -17.87 -28.99
N ILE A 138 -20.08 -17.34 -29.61
CA ILE A 138 -19.01 -18.15 -30.22
C ILE A 138 -18.18 -18.86 -29.14
N VAL A 139 -17.65 -18.12 -28.14
CA VAL A 139 -16.79 -18.68 -27.08
C VAL A 139 -17.48 -19.83 -26.33
N TYR A 140 -18.77 -19.66 -26.01
CA TYR A 140 -19.51 -20.61 -25.18
C TYR A 140 -20.32 -21.64 -25.98
N PHE A 141 -19.92 -21.88 -27.23
CA PHE A 141 -20.42 -22.95 -28.09
C PHE A 141 -21.93 -22.89 -28.40
N HIS A 142 -22.47 -21.69 -28.56
CA HIS A 142 -23.88 -21.50 -28.96
C HIS A 142 -24.05 -21.30 -30.47
N SER A 143 -23.13 -20.54 -31.09
CA SER A 143 -23.17 -20.23 -32.53
C SER A 143 -21.80 -20.49 -33.16
N TYR A 144 -21.80 -20.90 -34.42
CA TYR A 144 -20.58 -21.03 -35.20
C TYR A 144 -20.23 -19.71 -35.87
N VAL A 145 -18.97 -19.58 -36.30
CA VAL A 145 -18.51 -18.45 -37.10
C VAL A 145 -17.79 -18.95 -38.34
N VAL A 146 -18.08 -18.31 -39.47
CA VAL A 146 -17.43 -18.57 -40.75
C VAL A 146 -16.04 -17.95 -40.75
N ILE A 147 -15.01 -18.79 -40.88
CA ILE A 147 -13.61 -18.36 -41.03
C ILE A 147 -13.30 -18.14 -42.51
N ASN A 148 -13.65 -19.09 -43.36
CA ASN A 148 -13.48 -18.97 -44.80
C ASN A 148 -14.82 -19.29 -45.48
N PRO A 149 -15.44 -18.31 -46.18
CA PRO A 149 -16.68 -18.56 -46.92
C PRO A 149 -16.47 -19.38 -48.20
N GLY A 150 -15.22 -19.62 -48.64
CA GLY A 150 -14.92 -20.35 -49.87
C GLY A 150 -15.58 -19.70 -51.09
N ASN A 151 -16.00 -20.53 -52.05
CA ASN A 151 -16.68 -20.08 -53.28
C ASN A 151 -18.22 -19.94 -53.13
N TYR A 152 -18.75 -20.00 -51.91
CA TYR A 152 -20.19 -20.00 -51.68
C TYR A 152 -20.72 -18.56 -51.49
N GLU A 153 -21.36 -18.01 -52.52
CA GLU A 153 -21.80 -16.60 -52.56
C GLU A 153 -22.76 -16.18 -51.42
N LYS A 154 -23.45 -17.12 -50.78
CA LYS A 154 -24.39 -16.79 -49.69
C LYS A 154 -23.74 -16.67 -48.31
N LEU A 155 -22.46 -17.01 -48.16
CA LEU A 155 -21.75 -16.94 -46.87
C LEU A 155 -20.81 -15.75 -46.84
N ASN A 156 -20.90 -14.96 -45.78
CA ASN A 156 -20.00 -13.85 -45.53
C ASN A 156 -18.94 -14.21 -44.48
N TYR A 157 -17.75 -13.63 -44.62
CA TYR A 157 -16.71 -13.72 -43.60
C TYR A 157 -17.22 -13.17 -42.26
N LYS A 158 -16.94 -13.88 -41.14
CA LYS A 158 -17.43 -13.57 -39.78
C LYS A 158 -18.95 -13.61 -39.59
N GLN A 159 -19.70 -14.17 -40.54
CA GLN A 159 -21.13 -14.44 -40.33
C GLN A 159 -21.29 -15.48 -39.22
N LEU A 160 -22.26 -15.24 -38.33
CA LEU A 160 -22.65 -16.21 -37.31
C LEU A 160 -23.70 -17.14 -37.89
N LEU A 161 -23.54 -18.43 -37.63
CA LEU A 161 -24.49 -19.47 -38.01
C LEU A 161 -25.02 -20.14 -36.75
N GLU A 162 -26.34 -20.24 -36.62
CA GLU A 162 -26.95 -21.03 -35.55
C GLU A 162 -26.91 -22.53 -35.88
N GLY A 163 -27.13 -23.38 -34.87
CA GLY A 163 -26.95 -24.83 -35.02
C GLY A 163 -27.81 -25.47 -36.13
N TYR A 164 -29.02 -24.93 -36.38
CA TYR A 164 -29.90 -25.41 -37.44
C TYR A 164 -29.41 -24.95 -38.83
N GLU A 165 -28.92 -23.72 -38.95
CA GLU A 165 -28.39 -23.14 -40.19
C GLU A 165 -27.11 -23.83 -40.61
N TRP A 166 -26.24 -24.12 -39.64
CA TRP A 166 -25.05 -24.92 -39.91
C TRP A 166 -25.43 -26.31 -40.41
N ARG A 167 -26.40 -26.98 -39.79
CA ARG A 167 -26.81 -28.33 -40.19
C ARG A 167 -27.42 -28.35 -41.59
N SER A 168 -28.26 -27.37 -41.93
CA SER A 168 -28.83 -27.27 -43.28
C SER A 168 -27.77 -26.93 -44.33
N LEU A 169 -26.79 -26.08 -43.99
CA LEU A 169 -25.64 -25.81 -44.85
C LEU A 169 -24.77 -27.06 -45.02
N GLU A 170 -24.51 -27.79 -43.95
CA GLU A 170 -23.73 -29.03 -43.95
C GLU A 170 -24.38 -30.09 -44.85
N ASP A 171 -25.71 -30.29 -44.75
CA ASP A 171 -26.46 -31.18 -45.64
C ASP A 171 -26.37 -30.75 -47.12
N VAL A 172 -26.39 -29.43 -47.40
CA VAL A 172 -26.23 -28.90 -48.76
C VAL A 172 -24.80 -29.07 -49.28
N LEU A 173 -23.79 -28.93 -48.43
CA LEU A 173 -22.37 -29.09 -48.77
C LEU A 173 -22.03 -30.55 -49.09
N TYR A 174 -22.53 -31.51 -48.29
CA TYR A 174 -22.30 -32.94 -48.54
C TYR A 174 -22.97 -33.44 -49.83
N ASN A 175 -24.13 -32.88 -50.21
CA ASN A 175 -24.86 -33.30 -51.41
C ASN A 175 -24.30 -32.74 -52.73
N ASN A 176 -23.55 -31.62 -52.71
CA ASN A 176 -23.01 -30.94 -53.92
C ASN A 176 -21.49 -31.13 -54.05
N SER A 177 -21.05 -32.39 -54.08
CA SER A 177 -19.67 -32.81 -53.80
C SER A 177 -18.57 -32.51 -54.84
N SER A 178 -18.83 -31.78 -55.93
CA SER A 178 -17.80 -31.57 -56.98
C SER A 178 -17.33 -30.13 -57.20
N ASN A 179 -18.05 -29.09 -56.76
CA ASN A 179 -17.70 -27.68 -57.06
C ASN A 179 -17.53 -26.76 -55.83
N ILE A 180 -17.76 -27.25 -54.61
CA ILE A 180 -17.65 -26.42 -53.40
C ILE A 180 -16.47 -26.91 -52.56
N SER A 181 -15.30 -26.37 -52.86
CA SER A 181 -14.11 -26.49 -52.01
C SER A 181 -14.05 -25.32 -51.01
N ASP A 182 -13.52 -25.59 -49.82
CA ASP A 182 -12.91 -24.61 -48.90
C ASP A 182 -13.81 -23.75 -48.00
N VAL A 183 -15.04 -24.18 -47.68
CA VAL A 183 -15.83 -23.54 -46.60
C VAL A 183 -15.32 -24.01 -45.23
N GLU A 184 -14.68 -23.10 -44.47
CA GLU A 184 -14.25 -23.36 -43.09
C GLU A 184 -15.16 -22.66 -42.07
N VAL A 185 -15.84 -23.46 -41.26
CA VAL A 185 -16.65 -22.99 -40.13
C VAL A 185 -16.12 -23.59 -38.85
N SER A 186 -16.05 -22.80 -37.78
CA SER A 186 -15.56 -23.26 -36.49
C SER A 186 -16.31 -22.60 -35.33
N ILE A 187 -16.02 -23.07 -34.12
CA ILE A 187 -16.70 -22.63 -32.90
C ILE A 187 -15.73 -22.58 -31.71
N GLY A 188 -16.09 -21.79 -30.70
CA GLY A 188 -15.32 -21.66 -29.46
C GLY A 188 -14.11 -20.75 -29.58
N ALA A 189 -13.21 -20.85 -28.61
CA ALA A 189 -11.96 -20.08 -28.57
C ALA A 189 -11.00 -20.43 -29.73
N GLU A 190 -11.13 -21.62 -30.31
CA GLU A 190 -10.35 -22.06 -31.49
C GLU A 190 -10.67 -21.21 -32.73
N ALA A 191 -11.96 -20.92 -32.92
CA ALA A 191 -12.43 -20.01 -33.96
C ALA A 191 -11.86 -18.60 -33.79
N ILE A 192 -11.93 -18.08 -32.56
CA ILE A 192 -11.41 -16.75 -32.23
C ILE A 192 -9.90 -16.68 -32.43
N PHE A 193 -9.17 -17.73 -32.06
CA PHE A 193 -7.73 -17.80 -32.29
C PHE A 193 -7.39 -17.69 -33.78
N LYS A 194 -8.05 -18.47 -34.64
CA LYS A 194 -7.86 -18.38 -36.10
C LYS A 194 -8.17 -16.96 -36.61
N LEU A 195 -9.37 -16.45 -36.29
CA LEU A 195 -9.79 -15.09 -36.69
C LEU A 195 -8.84 -13.98 -36.21
N LEU A 196 -8.26 -14.09 -35.02
CA LEU A 196 -7.29 -13.10 -34.51
C LEU A 196 -5.92 -13.22 -35.18
N ASN A 197 -5.54 -14.42 -35.61
CA ASN A 197 -4.28 -14.67 -36.30
C ASN A 197 -4.32 -14.26 -37.78
N ASP A 198 -5.50 -14.32 -38.40
CA ASP A 198 -5.72 -13.95 -39.81
C ASP A 198 -5.80 -12.43 -40.03
N ILE A 199 -5.88 -11.63 -38.95
CA ILE A 199 -5.91 -10.16 -39.06
C ILE A 199 -4.52 -9.64 -39.41
N ASP A 200 -4.41 -9.02 -40.58
CA ASP A 200 -3.28 -8.18 -40.93
C ASP A 200 -3.35 -6.83 -40.20
N LEU A 201 -2.55 -6.69 -39.16
CA LEU A 201 -2.50 -5.50 -38.30
C LEU A 201 -2.09 -4.24 -39.06
N ALA A 202 -1.14 -4.32 -39.99
CA ALA A 202 -0.61 -3.13 -40.66
C ALA A 202 -1.66 -2.54 -41.61
N ASN A 203 -2.18 -3.38 -42.50
CA ASN A 203 -3.20 -2.98 -43.46
C ASN A 203 -4.50 -2.51 -42.78
N THR A 204 -4.94 -3.20 -41.73
CA THR A 204 -6.17 -2.79 -41.02
C THR A 204 -6.02 -1.46 -40.28
N VAL A 205 -4.83 -1.15 -39.76
CA VAL A 205 -4.55 0.15 -39.14
C VAL A 205 -4.51 1.26 -40.18
N GLU A 206 -3.91 1.05 -41.34
CA GLU A 206 -3.90 2.04 -42.44
C GLU A 206 -5.33 2.37 -42.91
N ILE A 207 -6.15 1.35 -43.17
CA ILE A 207 -7.57 1.54 -43.53
C ILE A 207 -8.32 2.33 -42.46
N LEU A 208 -8.15 1.96 -41.18
CA LEU A 208 -8.83 2.65 -40.07
C LEU A 208 -8.32 4.09 -39.88
N ARG A 209 -7.05 4.37 -40.18
CA ARG A 209 -6.48 5.73 -40.19
C ARG A 209 -7.12 6.58 -41.29
N GLU A 210 -7.19 6.07 -42.52
CA GLU A 210 -7.84 6.78 -43.63
C GLU A 210 -9.33 7.07 -43.35
N GLU A 211 -10.05 6.10 -42.80
CA GLU A 211 -11.44 6.28 -42.37
C GLU A 211 -11.57 7.31 -41.25
N SER A 212 -10.61 7.37 -40.33
CA SER A 212 -10.61 8.35 -39.23
C SER A 212 -10.43 9.79 -39.72
N LEU A 213 -9.72 10.00 -40.84
CA LEU A 213 -9.51 11.30 -41.47
C LEU A 213 -10.77 11.82 -42.20
N LYS A 214 -11.78 10.97 -42.45
CA LYS A 214 -13.06 11.33 -43.08
C LYS A 214 -14.22 11.30 -42.06
N PRO A 215 -14.31 12.27 -41.12
CA PRO A 215 -15.39 12.28 -40.14
C PRO A 215 -16.77 12.47 -40.80
N PRO A 216 -17.81 11.73 -40.39
CA PRO A 216 -19.16 11.91 -40.92
C PRO A 216 -19.71 13.30 -40.54
N LYS A 217 -20.18 14.06 -41.55
CA LYS A 217 -20.67 15.45 -41.38
C LYS A 217 -21.98 15.58 -40.57
N VAL A 218 -22.62 14.49 -40.14
CA VAL A 218 -23.94 14.50 -39.48
C VAL A 218 -23.81 14.23 -37.97
N LEU A 219 -24.00 15.29 -37.17
CA LEU A 219 -23.62 15.41 -35.76
C LEU A 219 -24.51 14.74 -34.70
N LYS A 220 -25.70 14.21 -35.02
CA LYS A 220 -26.67 13.84 -33.96
C LYS A 220 -26.75 12.35 -33.58
N ASN A 221 -26.49 11.38 -34.48
CA ASN A 221 -26.60 9.94 -34.17
C ASN A 221 -25.42 9.06 -34.67
N SER A 222 -24.40 9.62 -35.32
CA SER A 222 -23.29 8.88 -35.96
C SER A 222 -22.04 8.69 -35.07
N SER A 223 -22.01 9.32 -33.89
CA SER A 223 -20.83 9.37 -33.01
C SER A 223 -20.42 8.01 -32.44
N SER A 224 -21.36 7.08 -32.22
CA SER A 224 -21.05 5.77 -31.60
C SER A 224 -20.23 4.86 -32.51
N LYS A 225 -20.56 4.77 -33.81
CA LYS A 225 -19.82 3.94 -34.78
C LYS A 225 -18.41 4.49 -35.01
N PHE A 226 -18.27 5.81 -35.14
CA PHE A 226 -16.97 6.47 -35.26
C PHE A 226 -16.12 6.26 -33.98
N ASN A 227 -16.71 6.42 -32.80
CA ASN A 227 -16.03 6.17 -31.53
C ASN A 227 -15.58 4.71 -31.37
N LYS A 228 -16.36 3.73 -31.84
CA LYS A 228 -15.97 2.31 -31.86
C LYS A 228 -14.76 2.09 -32.76
N LYS A 229 -14.78 2.65 -33.98
CA LYS A 229 -13.65 2.58 -34.94
C LYS A 229 -12.39 3.22 -34.36
N MET A 230 -12.50 4.40 -33.76
CA MET A 230 -11.37 5.09 -33.11
C MET A 230 -10.79 4.27 -31.95
N LYS A 231 -11.65 3.66 -31.12
CA LYS A 231 -11.19 2.74 -30.06
C LYS A 231 -10.49 1.50 -30.63
N ARG A 232 -10.98 0.95 -31.73
CA ARG A 232 -10.36 -0.18 -32.44
C ARG A 232 -9.00 0.21 -33.02
N LEU A 233 -8.89 1.36 -33.67
CA LEU A 233 -7.63 1.89 -34.20
C LEU A 233 -6.57 2.01 -33.09
N ARG A 234 -6.92 2.69 -31.98
CA ARG A 234 -6.02 2.84 -30.82
C ARG A 234 -5.57 1.49 -30.25
N LEU A 235 -6.46 0.50 -30.21
CA LEU A 235 -6.11 -0.83 -29.77
C LEU A 235 -5.06 -1.46 -30.69
N LEU A 236 -5.31 -1.48 -32.01
CA LEU A 236 -4.40 -2.12 -32.96
C LEU A 236 -3.04 -1.42 -33.04
N GLU A 237 -3.01 -0.08 -32.97
CA GLU A 237 -1.76 0.68 -32.87
C GLU A 237 -0.95 0.32 -31.62
N ASN A 238 -1.61 0.09 -30.48
CA ASN A 238 -0.94 -0.38 -29.27
C ASN A 238 -0.35 -1.80 -29.42
N PHE A 239 -0.99 -2.68 -30.20
CA PHE A 239 -0.43 -4.01 -30.49
C PHE A 239 0.82 -3.91 -31.38
N ILE A 240 0.80 -3.03 -32.38
CA ILE A 240 1.95 -2.77 -33.24
C ILE A 240 3.10 -2.18 -32.42
N SER A 241 2.85 -1.17 -31.58
CA SER A 241 3.90 -0.51 -30.80
C SER A 241 4.52 -1.42 -29.74
N THR A 242 3.73 -2.33 -29.16
CA THR A 242 4.22 -3.28 -28.14
C THR A 242 4.87 -4.53 -28.73
N GLY A 243 4.68 -4.80 -30.03
CA GLY A 243 5.10 -6.04 -30.70
C GLY A 243 4.34 -7.28 -30.21
N ALA A 244 3.22 -7.10 -29.51
CA ALA A 244 2.39 -8.20 -29.03
C ALA A 244 1.49 -8.72 -30.16
N LYS A 245 1.15 -10.01 -30.13
CA LYS A 245 0.18 -10.59 -31.06
C LYS A 245 -1.21 -10.64 -30.42
N LEU A 246 -2.25 -10.35 -31.22
CA LEU A 246 -3.65 -10.45 -30.79
C LEU A 246 -4.02 -11.85 -30.30
N SER A 247 -3.45 -12.89 -30.93
CA SER A 247 -3.70 -14.29 -30.61
C SER A 247 -3.28 -14.69 -29.18
N TRP A 248 -2.43 -13.90 -28.50
CA TRP A 248 -2.06 -14.15 -27.10
C TRP A 248 -3.18 -13.87 -26.09
N MET A 249 -4.32 -13.33 -26.51
CA MET A 249 -5.53 -13.27 -25.67
C MET A 249 -6.20 -14.63 -25.46
N VAL A 250 -5.75 -15.66 -26.21
CA VAL A 250 -6.23 -17.05 -26.12
C VAL A 250 -5.16 -17.91 -25.44
N PHE A 251 -5.54 -18.59 -24.37
CA PHE A 251 -4.69 -19.52 -23.65
C PHE A 251 -4.67 -20.89 -24.33
N PHE A 252 -3.45 -21.36 -24.59
CA PHE A 252 -3.13 -22.78 -24.82
C PHE A 252 -2.54 -23.42 -23.56
N VAL A 253 -1.89 -22.60 -22.72
CA VAL A 253 -1.17 -23.02 -21.54
C VAL A 253 -1.56 -22.08 -20.40
N ILE A 254 -1.91 -22.65 -19.25
CA ILE A 254 -2.28 -21.89 -18.06
C ILE A 254 -1.12 -21.92 -17.06
N PRO A 255 -0.63 -20.77 -16.59
CA PRO A 255 0.35 -20.73 -15.52
C PRO A 255 -0.27 -21.15 -14.19
N VAL A 256 0.46 -21.97 -13.44
CA VAL A 256 0.12 -22.37 -12.09
C VAL A 256 1.02 -21.64 -11.10
N ILE A 257 0.40 -20.92 -10.18
CA ILE A 257 1.09 -20.15 -9.15
C ILE A 257 1.85 -21.10 -8.20
N PRO A 258 3.04 -20.69 -7.69
CA PRO A 258 3.81 -21.48 -6.73
C PRO A 258 2.98 -21.93 -5.51
N PRO A 259 3.19 -23.14 -4.99
CA PRO A 259 2.35 -23.75 -3.95
C PRO A 259 2.33 -22.98 -2.63
N ASP A 260 3.44 -22.33 -2.26
CA ASP A 260 3.52 -21.57 -1.01
C ASP A 260 2.66 -20.29 -1.03
N LEU A 261 2.28 -19.81 -2.21
CA LEU A 261 1.32 -18.71 -2.37
C LEU A 261 -0.14 -19.20 -2.31
N ARG A 262 -0.35 -20.52 -2.35
CA ARG A 262 -1.65 -21.21 -2.25
C ARG A 262 -1.57 -22.38 -1.25
N PRO A 263 -1.18 -22.12 0.01
CA PRO A 263 -0.78 -23.16 0.95
C PRO A 263 -1.95 -24.09 1.32
N MET A 264 -1.60 -25.30 1.72
CA MET A 264 -2.46 -26.25 2.41
C MET A 264 -1.88 -26.47 3.79
N VAL A 265 -2.56 -26.00 4.82
CA VAL A 265 -2.08 -26.01 6.20
C VAL A 265 -2.91 -26.98 7.01
N GLN A 266 -2.24 -27.83 7.78
CA GLN A 266 -2.90 -28.70 8.74
C GLN A 266 -3.27 -27.88 9.98
N LEU A 267 -4.54 -27.96 10.38
CA LEU A 267 -5.04 -27.38 11.62
C LEU A 267 -4.96 -28.41 12.75
N ASP A 268 -4.99 -27.92 13.98
CA ASP A 268 -5.12 -28.76 15.17
C ASP A 268 -6.40 -29.62 15.05
N GLY A 269 -6.27 -30.93 15.21
CA GLY A 269 -7.35 -31.90 14.99
C GLY A 269 -7.36 -32.58 13.61
N GLY A 270 -6.28 -32.47 12.82
CA GLY A 270 -6.10 -33.26 11.59
C GLY A 270 -6.92 -32.78 10.39
N ARG A 271 -7.61 -31.64 10.51
CA ARG A 271 -8.29 -30.97 9.40
C ARG A 271 -7.29 -30.20 8.55
N PHE A 272 -7.62 -29.98 7.28
CA PHE A 272 -6.80 -29.18 6.37
C PHE A 272 -7.53 -27.91 5.96
N ALA A 273 -6.81 -26.79 6.05
CA ALA A 273 -7.21 -25.53 5.43
C ALA A 273 -6.48 -25.40 4.09
N THR A 274 -7.24 -25.34 2.99
CA THR A 274 -6.72 -25.20 1.63
C THR A 274 -7.01 -23.82 1.08
N ALA A 275 -6.06 -23.19 0.39
CA ALA A 275 -6.35 -22.00 -0.40
C ALA A 275 -7.38 -22.30 -1.51
N ASP A 276 -8.33 -21.38 -1.71
CA ASP A 276 -9.43 -21.50 -2.69
C ASP A 276 -8.94 -21.79 -4.12
N LEU A 277 -7.79 -21.23 -4.51
CA LEU A 277 -7.17 -21.42 -5.83
C LEU A 277 -6.95 -22.89 -6.19
N ASN A 278 -6.65 -23.74 -5.21
CA ASN A 278 -6.40 -25.16 -5.46
C ASN A 278 -7.64 -25.87 -6.01
N GLU A 279 -8.84 -25.45 -5.59
CA GLU A 279 -10.09 -26.04 -6.08
C GLU A 279 -10.37 -25.65 -7.54
N PHE A 280 -10.04 -24.42 -7.94
CA PHE A 280 -10.11 -24.00 -9.33
C PHE A 280 -9.15 -24.79 -10.22
N TYR A 281 -7.88 -24.93 -9.81
CA TYR A 281 -6.92 -25.73 -10.57
C TYR A 281 -7.34 -27.20 -10.68
N ARG A 282 -7.82 -27.81 -9.59
CA ARG A 282 -8.39 -29.17 -9.60
C ARG A 282 -9.50 -29.30 -10.63
N ARG A 283 -10.44 -28.35 -10.66
CA ARG A 283 -11.55 -28.36 -11.62
C ARG A 283 -11.04 -28.28 -13.05
N ILE A 284 -10.09 -27.40 -13.35
CA ILE A 284 -9.50 -27.26 -14.69
C ILE A 284 -8.81 -28.56 -15.12
N ILE A 285 -7.94 -29.13 -14.28
CA ILE A 285 -7.21 -30.36 -14.60
C ILE A 285 -8.17 -31.53 -14.84
N ASN A 286 -9.21 -31.68 -14.00
CA ASN A 286 -10.23 -32.71 -14.17
C ASN A 286 -10.97 -32.60 -15.52
N ARG A 287 -11.37 -31.37 -15.89
CA ARG A 287 -12.05 -31.10 -17.17
C ARG A 287 -11.13 -31.32 -18.35
N ASN A 288 -9.88 -30.88 -18.24
CA ASN A 288 -8.87 -31.03 -19.27
C ASN A 288 -8.53 -32.49 -19.55
N ASN A 289 -8.28 -33.28 -18.48
CA ASN A 289 -7.99 -34.71 -18.60
C ASN A 289 -9.19 -35.49 -19.14
N ARG A 290 -10.41 -35.11 -18.73
CA ARG A 290 -11.65 -35.68 -19.28
C ARG A 290 -11.80 -35.36 -20.77
N LEU A 291 -11.55 -34.12 -21.18
CA LEU A 291 -11.58 -33.71 -22.59
C LEU A 291 -10.54 -34.47 -23.43
N ALA A 292 -9.31 -34.63 -22.91
CA ALA A 292 -8.26 -35.40 -23.59
C ALA A 292 -8.67 -36.86 -23.81
N ARG A 293 -9.26 -37.51 -22.80
CA ARG A 293 -9.80 -38.88 -22.92
C ARG A 293 -10.94 -38.97 -23.92
N LEU A 294 -11.87 -38.01 -23.91
CA LEU A 294 -13.00 -37.98 -24.85
C LEU A 294 -12.53 -37.82 -26.30
N LYS A 295 -11.48 -37.01 -26.55
CA LYS A 295 -10.84 -36.90 -27.85
C LYS A 295 -10.18 -38.21 -28.29
N ALA A 296 -9.48 -38.89 -27.39
CA ALA A 296 -8.84 -40.17 -27.68
C ALA A 296 -9.84 -41.29 -28.03
N ILE A 297 -11.02 -41.25 -27.43
CA ILE A 297 -12.12 -42.21 -27.70
C ILE A 297 -12.94 -41.79 -28.95
N LEU A 298 -12.62 -40.65 -29.58
CA LEU A 298 -13.39 -40.08 -30.71
C LEU A 298 -14.88 -39.94 -30.37
N ALA A 299 -15.18 -39.42 -29.17
CA ALA A 299 -16.55 -39.19 -28.73
C ALA A 299 -17.28 -38.19 -29.67
N PRO A 300 -18.63 -38.28 -29.78
CA PRO A 300 -19.41 -37.36 -30.59
C PRO A 300 -19.15 -35.88 -30.29
N GLU A 301 -19.19 -35.03 -31.32
CA GLU A 301 -18.82 -33.61 -31.20
C GLU A 301 -19.63 -32.85 -30.16
N ILE A 302 -20.91 -33.19 -29.97
CA ILE A 302 -21.78 -32.56 -28.97
C ILE A 302 -21.20 -32.71 -27.56
N ILE A 303 -20.68 -33.90 -27.23
CA ILE A 303 -20.06 -34.19 -25.92
C ILE A 303 -18.75 -33.42 -25.79
N ILE A 304 -17.92 -33.43 -26.84
CA ILE A 304 -16.65 -32.68 -26.87
C ILE A 304 -16.89 -31.18 -26.69
N ARG A 305 -17.90 -30.61 -27.36
CA ARG A 305 -18.25 -29.18 -27.26
C ARG A 305 -18.74 -28.82 -25.87
N ASN A 306 -19.57 -29.65 -25.26
CA ASN A 306 -20.00 -29.43 -23.89
C ASN A 306 -18.79 -29.45 -22.93
N GLU A 307 -17.85 -30.38 -23.08
CA GLU A 307 -16.66 -30.42 -22.24
C GLU A 307 -15.71 -29.24 -22.51
N LYS A 308 -15.53 -28.81 -23.77
CA LYS A 308 -14.79 -27.57 -24.12
C LYS A 308 -15.45 -26.34 -23.46
N ARG A 309 -16.78 -26.24 -23.46
CA ARG A 309 -17.53 -25.16 -22.77
C ARG A 309 -17.28 -25.18 -21.27
N MET A 310 -17.36 -26.36 -20.64
CA MET A 310 -17.11 -26.49 -19.19
C MET A 310 -15.65 -26.18 -18.83
N LEU A 311 -14.69 -26.49 -19.71
CA LEU A 311 -13.29 -26.11 -19.55
C LEU A 311 -13.13 -24.59 -19.60
N GLN A 312 -13.76 -23.90 -20.57
CA GLN A 312 -13.76 -22.44 -20.65
C GLN A 312 -14.33 -21.81 -19.37
N GLU A 313 -15.46 -22.31 -18.87
CA GLU A 313 -16.06 -21.81 -17.62
C GLU A 313 -15.19 -22.05 -16.38
N ALA A 314 -14.45 -23.17 -16.35
CA ALA A 314 -13.52 -23.46 -15.25
C ALA A 314 -12.33 -22.48 -15.24
N VAL A 315 -11.82 -22.12 -16.41
CA VAL A 315 -10.72 -21.14 -16.54
C VAL A 315 -11.20 -19.72 -16.27
N ASP A 316 -12.41 -19.37 -16.74
CA ASP A 316 -13.04 -18.09 -16.43
C ASP A 316 -13.15 -17.90 -14.91
N ALA A 317 -13.61 -18.94 -14.19
CA ALA A 317 -13.76 -18.90 -12.74
C ALA A 317 -12.42 -18.81 -11.98
N LEU A 318 -11.33 -19.40 -12.49
CA LEU A 318 -9.99 -19.23 -11.91
C LEU A 318 -9.53 -17.77 -12.01
N MET A 319 -9.73 -17.17 -13.18
CA MET A 319 -9.27 -15.81 -13.46
C MET A 319 -10.13 -14.76 -12.75
N ASP A 320 -11.44 -14.83 -12.92
CA ASP A 320 -12.42 -13.87 -12.37
C ASP A 320 -13.76 -14.57 -12.08
N ASN A 321 -13.94 -15.00 -10.83
CA ASN A 321 -15.12 -15.77 -10.41
C ASN A 321 -16.33 -14.85 -10.24
N GLY A 322 -17.40 -15.11 -11.00
CA GLY A 322 -18.64 -14.32 -10.95
C GLY A 322 -18.77 -13.29 -12.07
N ARG A 323 -17.74 -13.09 -12.90
CA ARG A 323 -17.83 -12.24 -14.10
C ARG A 323 -18.86 -12.73 -15.11
N ARG A 324 -19.09 -14.05 -15.15
CA ARG A 324 -20.11 -14.70 -15.99
C ARG A 324 -20.90 -15.72 -15.19
N GLY A 325 -22.23 -15.62 -15.28
CA GLY A 325 -23.12 -16.64 -14.75
C GLY A 325 -23.09 -16.71 -13.23
N ARG A 326 -23.27 -17.92 -12.69
CA ARG A 326 -23.27 -18.14 -11.24
C ARG A 326 -21.85 -18.30 -10.72
N THR A 327 -21.57 -17.70 -9.57
CA THR A 327 -20.30 -17.86 -8.88
C THR A 327 -20.06 -19.31 -8.49
N VAL A 328 -18.83 -19.75 -8.62
CA VAL A 328 -18.42 -21.05 -8.08
C VAL A 328 -18.30 -20.93 -6.57
N VAL A 329 -19.07 -21.76 -5.88
CA VAL A 329 -19.12 -21.81 -4.41
C VAL A 329 -18.41 -23.05 -3.87
N GLY A 330 -17.82 -22.91 -2.68
CA GLY A 330 -17.26 -24.02 -1.91
C GLY A 330 -18.28 -24.69 -0.98
N SER A 331 -17.80 -25.55 -0.09
CA SER A 331 -18.62 -26.40 0.81
C SER A 331 -19.59 -25.66 1.75
N ASN A 332 -19.41 -24.36 1.95
CA ASN A 332 -20.27 -23.53 2.81
C ASN A 332 -21.07 -22.48 2.01
N ASN A 333 -21.34 -22.71 0.72
CA ASN A 333 -21.95 -21.74 -0.20
C ASN A 333 -21.22 -20.39 -0.31
N ARG A 334 -20.00 -20.29 0.24
CA ARG A 334 -19.13 -19.13 0.10
C ARG A 334 -18.54 -19.12 -1.31
N PRO A 335 -18.57 -17.99 -2.04
CA PRO A 335 -17.87 -17.88 -3.31
C PRO A 335 -16.36 -18.05 -3.09
N LEU A 336 -15.74 -18.87 -3.94
CA LEU A 336 -14.29 -19.05 -3.93
C LEU A 336 -13.60 -17.80 -4.47
N LYS A 337 -12.49 -17.38 -3.85
CA LYS A 337 -11.72 -16.21 -4.30
C LYS A 337 -10.84 -16.54 -5.52
N SER A 338 -11.07 -15.84 -6.63
CA SER A 338 -10.31 -15.96 -7.87
C SER A 338 -8.97 -15.21 -7.83
N LEU A 339 -8.17 -15.31 -8.90
CA LEU A 339 -6.93 -14.55 -9.03
C LEU A 339 -7.15 -13.04 -9.04
N SER A 340 -8.21 -12.57 -9.71
CA SER A 340 -8.60 -11.15 -9.72
C SER A 340 -8.98 -10.66 -8.32
N ASP A 341 -9.76 -11.44 -7.57
CA ASP A 341 -10.18 -11.09 -6.20
C ASP A 341 -9.01 -10.98 -5.21
N ILE A 342 -7.92 -11.71 -5.46
CA ILE A 342 -6.70 -11.63 -4.64
C ILE A 342 -5.98 -10.31 -4.90
N ILE A 343 -6.08 -9.77 -6.10
CA ILE A 343 -5.40 -8.54 -6.52
C ILE A 343 -6.24 -7.31 -6.14
N GLU A 344 -7.54 -7.36 -6.39
CA GLU A 344 -8.47 -6.24 -6.26
C GLU A 344 -9.07 -6.09 -4.84
N GLY A 345 -9.69 -4.93 -4.60
CA GLY A 345 -10.42 -4.64 -3.37
C GLY A 345 -9.57 -4.16 -2.19
N LYS A 346 -10.23 -3.88 -1.06
CA LYS A 346 -9.58 -3.38 0.17
C LYS A 346 -8.63 -4.41 0.79
N GLN A 347 -9.01 -5.69 0.72
CA GLN A 347 -8.20 -6.83 1.16
C GLN A 347 -7.30 -7.38 0.04
N GLY A 348 -7.24 -6.71 -1.11
CA GLY A 348 -6.40 -7.10 -2.22
C GLY A 348 -4.92 -6.88 -1.92
N ARG A 349 -4.06 -7.62 -2.63
CA ARG A 349 -2.59 -7.58 -2.44
C ARG A 349 -2.01 -6.16 -2.53
N PHE A 350 -2.45 -5.34 -3.48
CA PHE A 350 -1.91 -3.99 -3.63
C PHE A 350 -2.19 -3.10 -2.42
N ARG A 351 -3.45 -3.05 -1.97
CA ARG A 351 -3.85 -2.15 -0.87
C ARG A 351 -3.42 -2.66 0.50
N GLN A 352 -3.59 -3.95 0.76
CA GLN A 352 -3.37 -4.51 2.09
C GLN A 352 -1.90 -4.88 2.36
N ASN A 353 -1.14 -5.26 1.33
CA ASN A 353 0.20 -5.81 1.52
C ASN A 353 1.32 -4.98 0.88
N LEU A 354 1.04 -4.13 -0.13
CA LEU A 354 2.07 -3.31 -0.76
C LEU A 354 2.04 -1.87 -0.24
N LEU A 355 0.87 -1.24 -0.19
CA LEU A 355 0.74 0.14 0.31
C LEU A 355 0.82 0.25 1.84
N GLY A 356 0.36 -0.77 2.55
CA GLY A 356 0.50 -0.88 4.01
C GLY A 356 1.07 -2.23 4.37
N LYS A 357 1.98 -2.27 5.37
CA LYS A 357 2.50 -3.52 5.93
C LYS A 357 2.55 -3.39 7.44
N ARG A 358 2.47 -4.55 8.10
CA ARG A 358 2.90 -4.62 9.50
C ARG A 358 4.42 -4.54 9.50
N VAL A 359 4.94 -3.77 10.44
CA VAL A 359 6.37 -3.48 10.56
C VAL A 359 6.87 -4.02 11.89
N ASP A 360 8.07 -4.61 11.88
CA ASP A 360 8.78 -4.96 13.10
C ASP A 360 9.26 -3.68 13.81
N TYR A 361 9.77 -3.80 15.04
CA TYR A 361 10.23 -2.66 15.86
C TYR A 361 9.16 -1.57 16.03
N SER A 362 7.93 -2.00 16.27
CA SER A 362 6.79 -1.12 16.54
C SER A 362 6.03 -1.52 17.79
N GLY A 363 5.50 -0.51 18.48
CA GLY A 363 4.73 -0.66 19.71
C GLY A 363 3.47 0.20 19.67
N ARG A 364 2.55 -0.03 20.61
CA ARG A 364 1.35 0.81 20.80
C ARG A 364 1.02 0.86 22.28
N SER A 365 0.70 2.05 22.78
CA SER A 365 0.12 2.24 24.11
C SER A 365 -0.75 3.49 24.17
N VAL A 366 -1.49 3.63 25.27
CA VAL A 366 -2.29 4.80 25.62
C VAL A 366 -1.35 5.99 25.88
N ILE A 367 -1.77 7.17 25.45
CA ILE A 367 -1.05 8.42 25.70
C ILE A 367 -1.57 9.14 26.95
N VAL A 368 -0.65 9.81 27.64
CA VAL A 368 -0.91 10.68 28.79
C VAL A 368 -0.14 11.98 28.58
N VAL A 369 -0.65 13.09 29.11
CA VAL A 369 0.01 14.39 29.00
C VAL A 369 1.34 14.40 29.78
N GLY A 370 2.40 14.96 29.18
CA GLY A 370 3.70 15.17 29.81
C GLY A 370 4.11 16.64 29.81
N PRO A 371 3.60 17.49 30.73
CA PRO A 371 3.89 18.93 30.74
C PRO A 371 5.35 19.28 31.02
N SER A 372 6.09 18.39 31.70
CA SER A 372 7.50 18.59 32.05
C SER A 372 8.47 18.25 30.91
N LEU A 373 7.97 17.69 29.80
CA LEU A 373 8.79 17.31 28.66
C LEU A 373 9.18 18.56 27.85
N LYS A 374 10.35 18.53 27.21
CA LYS A 374 10.67 19.51 26.16
C LYS A 374 9.96 19.16 24.86
N LEU A 375 9.81 20.13 23.95
CA LEU A 375 9.08 19.92 22.69
C LEU A 375 9.63 18.78 21.81
N HIS A 376 10.95 18.53 21.84
CA HIS A 376 11.56 17.42 21.12
C HIS A 376 11.47 16.07 21.83
N GLN A 377 10.94 16.01 23.05
CA GLN A 377 11.00 14.81 23.90
C GLN A 377 9.65 14.11 23.98
N CYS A 378 9.68 12.80 24.17
CA CYS A 378 8.51 12.01 24.56
C CYS A 378 8.86 11.04 25.69
N GLY A 379 7.88 10.68 26.52
CA GLY A 379 8.09 9.66 27.55
C GLY A 379 7.75 8.28 27.00
N LEU A 380 8.72 7.37 26.99
CA LEU A 380 8.54 5.98 26.55
C LEU A 380 8.58 5.02 27.77
N PRO A 381 7.56 4.15 27.95
CA PRO A 381 7.57 3.14 29.01
C PRO A 381 8.79 2.23 28.96
N LYS A 382 9.42 1.98 30.11
CA LYS A 382 10.58 1.08 30.25
C LYS A 382 10.35 -0.31 29.64
N GLU A 383 9.22 -0.96 29.95
CA GLU A 383 8.86 -2.29 29.41
C GLU A 383 8.77 -2.27 27.87
N MET A 384 8.14 -1.22 27.31
CA MET A 384 8.00 -1.09 25.87
C MET A 384 9.36 -0.84 25.20
N ALA A 385 10.16 0.07 25.77
CA ALA A 385 11.47 0.41 25.26
C ALA A 385 12.41 -0.81 25.24
N LEU A 386 12.36 -1.65 26.28
CA LEU A 386 13.18 -2.85 26.37
C LEU A 386 12.92 -3.85 25.24
N GLU A 387 11.66 -4.10 24.89
CA GLU A 387 11.30 -4.99 23.77
C GLU A 387 11.65 -4.36 22.42
N LEU A 388 11.36 -3.07 22.27
CA LEU A 388 11.63 -2.30 21.06
C LEU A 388 13.14 -2.21 20.74
N PHE A 389 13.99 -1.99 21.74
CA PHE A 389 15.44 -1.87 21.60
C PHE A 389 16.21 -3.16 21.93
N GLN A 390 15.51 -4.29 22.10
CA GLN A 390 16.10 -5.54 22.59
C GLN A 390 17.41 -5.96 21.89
N PRO A 391 17.54 -5.90 20.55
CA PRO A 391 18.78 -6.29 19.89
C PRO A 391 19.96 -5.36 20.21
N PHE A 392 19.69 -4.06 20.37
CA PHE A 392 20.70 -3.06 20.71
C PHE A 392 21.19 -3.24 22.15
N VAL A 393 20.27 -3.50 23.08
CA VAL A 393 20.60 -3.82 24.48
C VAL A 393 21.46 -5.08 24.56
N ILE A 394 21.09 -6.15 23.85
CA ILE A 394 21.89 -7.39 23.80
C ILE A 394 23.32 -7.11 23.29
N HIS A 395 23.44 -6.30 22.24
CA HIS A 395 24.74 -5.96 21.68
C HIS A 395 25.60 -5.16 22.67
N ARG A 396 25.00 -4.17 23.34
CA ARG A 396 25.68 -3.32 24.32
C ARG A 396 26.15 -4.11 25.55
N LEU A 397 25.31 -5.01 26.06
CA LEU A 397 25.66 -5.93 27.17
C LEU A 397 26.89 -6.81 26.86
N ILE A 398 27.03 -7.24 25.61
CA ILE A 398 28.18 -8.05 25.17
C ILE A 398 29.43 -7.18 25.03
N ILE A 399 29.31 -5.97 24.46
CA ILE A 399 30.45 -5.05 24.29
C ILE A 399 31.03 -4.63 25.65
N GLN A 400 30.17 -4.36 26.64
CA GLN A 400 30.60 -3.99 27.98
C GLN A 400 31.17 -5.16 28.80
N GLY A 401 31.13 -6.39 28.27
CA GLY A 401 31.64 -7.58 28.96
C GLY A 401 30.76 -8.08 30.11
N LEU A 402 29.54 -7.53 30.26
CA LEU A 402 28.56 -7.99 31.26
C LEU A 402 28.05 -9.41 30.93
N VAL A 403 28.08 -9.79 29.64
CA VAL A 403 27.58 -11.08 29.16
C VAL A 403 28.41 -11.63 28.02
N ASN A 404 28.70 -12.93 28.07
CA ASN A 404 29.53 -13.59 27.04
C ASN A 404 28.75 -14.02 25.79
N ASN A 405 27.44 -14.31 25.91
CA ASN A 405 26.64 -14.93 24.85
C ASN A 405 25.26 -14.28 24.70
N ILE A 406 24.74 -14.23 23.48
CA ILE A 406 23.38 -13.74 23.16
C ILE A 406 22.29 -14.44 24.00
N LYS A 407 22.40 -15.76 24.19
CA LYS A 407 21.43 -16.52 24.99
C LYS A 407 21.44 -16.11 26.46
N ALA A 408 22.62 -15.83 27.02
CA ALA A 408 22.74 -15.35 28.39
C ALA A 408 22.16 -13.93 28.52
N ALA A 409 22.35 -13.08 27.51
CA ALA A 409 21.80 -11.72 27.51
C ALA A 409 20.26 -11.76 27.48
N LYS A 410 19.68 -12.61 26.61
CA LYS A 410 18.23 -12.85 26.62
C LYS A 410 17.71 -13.35 27.96
N LYS A 411 18.46 -14.21 28.64
CA LYS A 411 18.10 -14.72 29.98
C LYS A 411 18.16 -13.64 31.05
N LEU A 412 19.10 -12.69 30.97
CA LEU A 412 19.15 -11.53 31.88
C LEU A 412 18.00 -10.56 31.63
N ILE A 413 17.70 -10.27 30.37
CA ILE A 413 16.55 -9.43 29.98
C ILE A 413 15.25 -10.04 30.53
N GLN A 414 15.05 -11.35 30.39
CA GLN A 414 13.88 -12.05 30.94
C GLN A 414 13.79 -12.03 32.48
N LYS A 415 14.92 -11.84 33.17
CA LYS A 415 14.97 -11.72 34.63
C LYS A 415 14.71 -10.30 35.14
N ASN A 416 14.61 -9.31 34.25
CA ASN A 416 14.44 -7.88 34.59
C ASN A 416 15.50 -7.36 35.59
N ASP A 417 16.78 -7.69 35.33
CA ASP A 417 17.87 -7.21 36.17
C ASP A 417 18.05 -5.69 36.07
N SER A 418 18.42 -5.04 37.18
CA SER A 418 18.56 -3.58 37.29
C SER A 418 19.57 -3.01 36.29
N LEU A 419 20.68 -3.71 36.06
CA LEU A 419 21.73 -3.35 35.11
C LEU A 419 21.22 -3.18 33.67
N VAL A 420 20.13 -3.87 33.31
CA VAL A 420 19.56 -3.78 31.97
C VAL A 420 18.96 -2.39 31.73
N TRP A 421 18.45 -1.72 32.79
CA TRP A 421 17.86 -0.39 32.67
C TRP A 421 18.91 0.68 32.41
N ASP A 422 20.06 0.61 33.09
CA ASP A 422 21.17 1.56 32.87
C ASP A 422 21.70 1.45 31.43
N VAL A 423 21.84 0.22 30.94
CA VAL A 423 22.27 -0.05 29.56
C VAL A 423 21.21 0.40 28.55
N LEU A 424 19.93 0.25 28.86
CA LEU A 424 18.84 0.71 28.01
C LEU A 424 18.84 2.24 27.90
N GLU A 425 19.10 2.96 28.99
CA GLU A 425 19.19 4.42 28.99
C GLU A 425 20.34 4.92 28.11
N GLU A 426 21.51 4.27 28.17
CA GLU A 426 22.63 4.56 27.26
C GLU A 426 22.27 4.33 25.79
N VAL A 427 21.54 3.25 25.48
CA VAL A 427 21.18 2.88 24.10
C VAL A 427 20.16 3.85 23.50
N ILE A 428 19.24 4.35 24.32
CA ILE A 428 18.17 5.26 23.88
C ILE A 428 18.71 6.67 23.67
N HIS A 429 19.74 7.07 24.39
CA HIS A 429 20.29 8.42 24.32
C HIS A 429 20.70 8.77 22.88
N GLY A 430 20.06 9.80 22.31
CA GLY A 430 20.28 10.23 20.94
C GLY A 430 19.61 9.37 19.85
N HIS A 431 18.81 8.36 20.17
CA HIS A 431 18.08 7.56 19.19
C HIS A 431 16.63 8.07 19.04
N PRO A 432 16.25 8.77 17.95
CA PRO A 432 14.90 9.30 17.81
C PRO A 432 13.88 8.19 17.58
N VAL A 433 12.65 8.36 18.08
CA VAL A 433 11.51 7.47 17.82
C VAL A 433 10.40 8.24 17.12
N LEU A 434 9.62 7.55 16.29
CA LEU A 434 8.49 8.12 15.60
C LEU A 434 7.20 7.79 16.35
N LEU A 435 6.43 8.82 16.71
CA LEU A 435 5.09 8.67 17.25
C LEU A 435 4.05 8.89 16.14
N ASN A 436 3.02 8.05 16.13
CA ASN A 436 1.97 8.07 15.11
C ASN A 436 0.59 7.90 15.74
N ARG A 437 -0.36 8.77 15.39
CA ARG A 437 -1.79 8.62 15.75
C ARG A 437 -2.62 8.34 14.50
N ALA A 438 -3.42 7.26 14.56
CA ALA A 438 -4.37 6.94 13.50
C ALA A 438 -5.73 7.62 13.78
N PRO A 439 -6.41 8.19 12.77
CA PRO A 439 -6.04 8.26 11.35
C PRO A 439 -4.97 9.32 11.05
N THR A 440 -3.98 8.98 10.21
CA THR A 440 -2.96 9.92 9.73
C THR A 440 -3.49 10.74 8.57
N LEU A 441 -4.01 11.94 8.85
CA LEU A 441 -4.63 12.81 7.84
C LEU A 441 -3.60 13.62 7.03
N HIS A 442 -2.48 13.99 7.66
CA HIS A 442 -1.42 14.79 7.06
C HIS A 442 -0.06 14.41 7.65
N ARG A 443 1.04 14.93 7.08
CA ARG A 443 2.41 14.55 7.47
C ARG A 443 2.70 14.68 8.97
N LEU A 444 2.14 15.69 9.65
CA LEU A 444 2.35 15.92 11.09
C LEU A 444 1.63 14.92 12.01
N GLY A 445 0.84 14.01 11.44
CA GLY A 445 0.31 12.86 12.17
C GLY A 445 1.38 11.83 12.52
N ILE A 446 2.60 12.01 12.01
CA ILE A 446 3.82 11.30 12.42
C ILE A 446 4.91 12.33 12.71
N GLN A 447 5.47 12.30 13.91
CA GLN A 447 6.61 13.17 14.28
C GLN A 447 7.65 12.37 15.04
N ALA A 448 8.90 12.83 14.96
CA ALA A 448 10.02 12.27 15.70
C ALA A 448 10.20 12.98 17.04
N PHE A 449 10.58 12.19 18.04
CA PHE A 449 10.90 12.65 19.39
C PHE A 449 12.11 11.90 19.92
N GLU A 450 12.82 12.52 20.86
CA GLU A 450 13.83 11.87 21.68
C GLU A 450 13.14 11.17 22.87
N PRO A 451 13.32 9.85 23.06
CA PRO A 451 12.65 9.12 24.12
C PRO A 451 13.34 9.39 25.46
N ILE A 452 12.52 9.66 26.48
CA ILE A 452 12.92 9.60 27.89
C ILE A 452 12.23 8.40 28.51
N LEU A 453 12.99 7.58 29.22
CA LEU A 453 12.44 6.44 29.95
C LEU A 453 11.52 6.93 31.07
N VAL A 454 10.28 6.43 31.08
CA VAL A 454 9.31 6.73 32.14
C VAL A 454 8.80 5.45 32.78
N ASP A 455 8.50 5.54 34.07
CA ASP A 455 7.80 4.49 34.80
C ASP A 455 6.31 4.46 34.42
N GLY A 456 5.72 3.28 34.49
CA GLY A 456 4.35 3.01 34.06
C GLY A 456 4.29 2.44 32.64
N ARG A 457 3.07 2.41 32.07
CA ARG A 457 2.78 1.80 30.75
C ARG A 457 2.29 2.77 29.69
N ALA A 458 2.03 4.02 30.05
CA ALA A 458 1.53 5.03 29.14
C ALA A 458 2.65 5.86 28.53
N ILE A 459 2.48 6.26 27.27
CA ILE A 459 3.41 7.15 26.56
C ILE A 459 3.11 8.58 27.01
N LYS A 460 4.13 9.34 27.44
CA LYS A 460 3.94 10.75 27.77
C LYS A 460 4.14 11.60 26.52
N LEU A 461 3.15 12.40 26.15
CA LEU A 461 3.16 13.27 24.98
C LEU A 461 3.21 14.74 25.39
N HIS A 462 3.97 15.53 24.66
CA HIS A 462 4.04 16.98 24.88
C HIS A 462 2.70 17.66 24.50
N PRO A 463 2.11 18.54 25.33
CA PRO A 463 0.77 19.10 25.07
C PRO A 463 0.69 19.96 23.79
N LEU A 464 1.75 20.68 23.43
CA LEU A 464 1.77 21.53 22.24
C LEU A 464 1.69 20.76 20.90
N VAL A 465 1.99 19.45 20.88
CA VAL A 465 1.89 18.66 19.64
C VAL A 465 0.52 17.98 19.47
N CYS A 466 -0.32 17.98 20.51
CA CYS A 466 -1.66 17.37 20.46
C CYS A 466 -2.53 17.89 19.30
N PRO A 467 -2.56 19.21 18.97
CA PRO A 467 -3.31 19.71 17.83
C PRO A 467 -2.87 19.09 16.50
N ALA A 468 -1.56 18.84 16.32
CA ALA A 468 -1.03 18.22 15.11
C ALA A 468 -1.48 16.76 14.98
N PHE A 469 -1.51 16.01 16.07
CA PHE A 469 -2.04 14.63 16.05
C PHE A 469 -3.58 14.56 16.10
N ASN A 470 -4.24 15.69 16.34
CA ASN A 470 -5.64 15.78 16.75
C ASN A 470 -5.93 14.87 17.97
N ALA A 471 -4.97 14.76 18.87
CA ALA A 471 -4.98 13.83 20.00
C ALA A 471 -5.59 14.44 21.25
N ASP A 472 -6.36 13.64 21.97
CA ASP A 472 -6.84 13.92 23.32
C ASP A 472 -6.35 12.82 24.29
N PHE A 473 -6.80 12.86 25.54
CA PHE A 473 -6.32 11.99 26.60
C PHE A 473 -7.45 11.18 27.26
N ASP A 474 -8.49 10.84 26.51
CA ASP A 474 -9.66 10.09 26.97
C ASP A 474 -9.52 8.56 26.84
N GLY A 475 -8.35 8.08 26.40
CA GLY A 475 -8.10 6.67 26.06
C GLY A 475 -7.40 6.49 24.71
N ASP A 476 -7.16 7.59 24.00
CA ASP A 476 -6.38 7.67 22.78
C ASP A 476 -5.05 6.89 22.86
N GLN A 477 -4.71 6.23 21.75
CA GLN A 477 -3.51 5.39 21.63
C GLN A 477 -2.62 5.87 20.50
N MET A 478 -1.31 5.84 20.73
CA MET A 478 -0.32 6.12 19.69
C MET A 478 0.57 4.91 19.44
N ALA A 479 0.95 4.74 18.17
CA ALA A 479 1.97 3.79 17.76
C ALA A 479 3.36 4.43 17.85
N VAL A 480 4.35 3.61 18.18
CA VAL A 480 5.77 3.96 18.23
C VAL A 480 6.50 3.15 17.18
N HIS A 481 7.39 3.78 16.42
CA HIS A 481 8.26 3.12 15.45
C HIS A 481 9.72 3.53 15.64
N ILE A 482 10.65 2.57 15.56
CA ILE A 482 12.08 2.86 15.67
C ILE A 482 12.73 2.92 14.28
N PRO A 483 13.36 4.04 13.89
CA PRO A 483 14.24 4.09 12.73
C PRO A 483 15.53 3.31 13.01
N LEU A 484 15.88 2.34 12.16
CA LEU A 484 17.05 1.48 12.37
C LEU A 484 18.30 1.98 11.64
N SER A 485 18.19 2.31 10.35
CA SER A 485 19.35 2.75 9.56
C SER A 485 19.78 4.16 9.93
N LEU A 486 21.03 4.51 9.67
CA LEU A 486 21.56 5.85 9.97
C LEU A 486 20.86 6.93 9.13
N GLU A 487 20.49 6.61 7.90
CA GLU A 487 19.72 7.49 7.03
C GLU A 487 18.34 7.76 7.63
N ALA A 488 17.62 6.72 8.07
CA ALA A 488 16.30 6.85 8.68
C ALA A 488 16.35 7.63 10.00
N GLN A 489 17.39 7.43 10.81
CA GLN A 489 17.60 8.19 12.05
C GLN A 489 17.89 9.67 11.75
N SER A 490 18.69 9.93 10.70
CA SER A 490 19.02 11.29 10.26
C SER A 490 17.80 12.03 9.71
N GLU A 491 16.99 11.36 8.88
CA GLU A 491 15.71 11.89 8.38
C GLU A 491 14.75 12.18 9.54
N ALA A 492 14.63 11.26 10.50
CA ALA A 492 13.79 11.48 11.68
C ALA A 492 14.21 12.74 12.45
N ARG A 493 15.53 12.91 12.67
CA ARG A 493 16.07 14.04 13.43
C ARG A 493 16.00 15.37 12.67
N LEU A 494 16.33 15.38 11.38
CA LEU A 494 16.42 16.62 10.59
C LEU A 494 15.05 17.07 10.06
N LEU A 495 14.22 16.12 9.59
CA LEU A 495 12.99 16.42 8.86
C LEU A 495 11.74 16.24 9.71
N MET A 496 11.71 15.25 10.61
CA MET A 496 10.48 14.83 11.30
C MET A 496 10.39 15.29 12.75
N LEU A 497 11.46 15.83 13.33
CA LEU A 497 11.49 16.25 14.74
C LEU A 497 10.44 17.34 15.00
N ALA A 498 9.73 17.22 16.12
CA ALA A 498 8.61 18.12 16.44
C ALA A 498 8.95 19.62 16.41
N PRO A 499 10.10 20.11 16.95
CA PRO A 499 10.43 21.53 16.92
C PRO A 499 10.67 22.09 15.51
N HIS A 500 11.12 21.26 14.56
CA HIS A 500 11.34 21.69 13.17
C HIS A 500 10.03 21.80 12.39
N ASN A 501 8.94 21.27 12.93
CA ASN A 501 7.64 21.16 12.28
C ASN A 501 6.58 22.05 12.95
N PHE A 502 6.92 23.32 13.18
CA PHE A 502 6.06 24.30 13.84
C PHE A 502 4.88 24.79 12.98
N LEU A 503 5.06 24.87 11.67
CA LEU A 503 4.08 25.43 10.72
C LEU A 503 3.24 24.35 10.02
N SER A 504 1.99 24.72 9.75
CA SER A 504 1.09 23.97 8.87
C SER A 504 1.62 23.96 7.44
N PRO A 505 1.79 22.78 6.81
CA PRO A 505 2.18 22.71 5.40
C PRO A 505 1.07 23.23 4.46
N ALA A 506 -0.18 23.26 4.92
CA ALA A 506 -1.32 23.66 4.10
C ALA A 506 -1.53 25.18 4.09
N THR A 507 -1.37 25.84 5.24
CA THR A 507 -1.73 27.26 5.43
C THR A 507 -0.52 28.15 5.74
N GLY A 508 0.62 27.58 6.14
CA GLY A 508 1.76 28.33 6.66
C GLY A 508 1.54 28.93 8.05
N THR A 509 0.38 28.71 8.67
CA THR A 509 0.09 29.17 10.04
C THR A 509 0.72 28.24 11.07
N PRO A 510 1.10 28.74 12.26
CA PRO A 510 1.61 27.89 13.33
C PRO A 510 0.56 26.88 13.81
N ILE A 511 0.96 25.62 13.94
CA ILE A 511 0.12 24.55 14.51
C ILE A 511 0.46 24.32 15.98
N ILE A 512 1.74 24.37 16.31
CA ILE A 512 2.24 24.22 17.69
C ILE A 512 2.00 25.54 18.41
N MET A 513 0.77 25.76 18.87
CA MET A 513 0.39 26.96 19.60
C MET A 513 -0.08 26.61 21.02
N PRO A 514 0.05 27.54 21.98
CA PRO A 514 -0.62 27.41 23.26
C PRO A 514 -2.10 27.11 23.07
N SER A 515 -2.59 26.06 23.74
CA SER A 515 -3.98 25.62 23.70
C SER A 515 -4.60 25.64 25.10
N GLN A 516 -5.92 25.83 25.16
CA GLN A 516 -6.75 25.69 26.37
C GLN A 516 -6.09 26.30 27.64
N ASP A 517 -5.58 25.46 28.54
CA ASP A 517 -4.98 25.85 29.82
C ASP A 517 -3.85 26.88 29.68
N MET A 518 -2.98 26.74 28.67
CA MET A 518 -1.88 27.67 28.45
C MET A 518 -2.41 29.06 28.07
N VAL A 519 -3.46 29.10 27.23
CA VAL A 519 -4.12 30.36 26.83
C VAL A 519 -4.84 30.97 28.02
N LEU A 520 -5.54 30.16 28.82
CA LEU A 520 -6.25 30.62 30.02
C LEU A 520 -5.28 31.22 31.04
N GLY A 521 -4.13 30.59 31.28
CA GLY A 521 -3.09 31.11 32.18
C GLY A 521 -2.50 32.45 31.69
N CYS A 522 -2.15 32.53 30.40
CA CYS A 522 -1.65 33.79 29.81
C CYS A 522 -2.71 34.89 29.81
N TYR A 523 -3.97 34.53 29.53
CA TYR A 523 -5.10 35.45 29.57
C TYR A 523 -5.33 35.96 30.99
N TYR A 524 -5.33 35.08 31.99
CA TYR A 524 -5.45 35.47 33.39
C TYR A 524 -4.34 36.45 33.78
N LEU A 525 -3.07 36.17 33.47
CA LEU A 525 -1.97 37.10 33.76
C LEU A 525 -2.14 38.50 33.12
N THR A 526 -2.78 38.58 31.95
CA THR A 526 -2.87 39.83 31.16
C THR A 526 -4.22 40.55 31.29
N ALA A 527 -5.22 39.89 31.88
CA ALA A 527 -6.57 40.40 32.06
C ALA A 527 -6.63 41.62 33.00
N ILE A 528 -7.59 42.50 32.73
CA ILE A 528 -7.86 43.68 33.53
C ILE A 528 -8.92 43.33 34.57
N ASN A 529 -8.58 43.46 35.85
CA ASN A 529 -9.55 43.34 36.94
C ASN A 529 -9.74 44.70 37.64
N PRO A 530 -10.81 45.45 37.34
CA PRO A 530 -11.03 46.78 37.94
C PRO A 530 -11.41 46.72 39.42
N SER A 531 -11.72 45.54 39.96
CA SER A 531 -12.09 45.38 41.38
C SER A 531 -10.89 45.26 42.33
N GLU A 532 -9.67 45.13 41.80
CA GLU A 532 -8.45 45.07 42.60
C GLU A 532 -7.82 46.44 42.83
N TYR A 533 -7.84 46.91 44.08
CA TYR A 533 -7.34 48.22 44.47
C TYR A 533 -5.98 48.19 45.20
N LYS A 534 -5.49 47.01 45.58
CA LYS A 534 -4.29 46.87 46.42
C LYS A 534 -3.04 47.25 45.62
N GLY A 535 -2.44 48.40 45.93
CA GLY A 535 -1.23 48.89 45.25
C GLY A 535 -1.49 49.75 44.01
N GLN A 536 -2.73 50.20 43.79
CA GLN A 536 -3.08 51.04 42.65
C GLN A 536 -2.34 52.39 42.68
N GLY A 537 -1.74 52.77 41.56
CA GLY A 537 -1.11 54.09 41.39
C GLY A 537 0.31 54.22 41.94
N HIS A 538 0.92 53.13 42.43
CA HIS A 538 2.34 53.13 42.81
C HIS A 538 3.25 53.36 41.60
N PHE A 539 4.37 54.05 41.84
CA PHE A 539 5.43 54.29 40.86
C PHE A 539 6.65 53.43 41.19
N PHE A 540 7.16 52.70 40.19
CA PHE A 540 8.34 51.83 40.31
C PHE A 540 9.47 52.31 39.40
N SER A 541 10.70 52.12 39.88
CA SER A 541 11.92 52.59 39.19
C SER A 541 12.35 51.64 38.07
N ASN A 542 12.00 50.36 38.17
CA ASN A 542 12.31 49.33 37.19
C ASN A 542 11.25 48.19 37.25
N LEU A 543 11.29 47.26 36.29
CA LEU A 543 10.37 46.11 36.25
C LEU A 543 10.58 45.11 37.41
N GLN A 544 11.82 44.96 37.89
CA GLN A 544 12.18 44.02 38.95
C GLN A 544 11.62 44.44 40.32
N ASP A 545 11.61 45.74 40.61
CA ASP A 545 11.05 46.33 41.83
C ASP A 545 9.56 46.04 41.93
N ALA A 546 8.85 46.08 40.80
CA ALA A 546 7.44 45.73 40.73
C ALA A 546 7.23 44.23 41.04
N ILE A 547 8.06 43.35 40.47
CA ILE A 547 7.99 41.91 40.76
C ILE A 547 8.30 41.62 42.25
N MET A 548 9.34 42.26 42.81
CA MET A 548 9.71 42.11 44.22
C MET A 548 8.59 42.61 45.16
N SER A 549 7.94 43.73 44.80
CA SER A 549 6.82 44.27 45.57
C SER A 549 5.59 43.35 45.54
N TYR A 550 5.37 42.65 44.43
CA TYR A 550 4.36 41.60 44.33
C TYR A 550 4.71 40.38 45.19
N GLN A 551 5.96 39.92 45.16
CA GLN A 551 6.45 38.82 46.01
C GLN A 551 6.29 39.13 47.51
N ASN A 552 6.45 40.40 47.89
CA ASN A 552 6.22 40.90 49.26
C ASN A 552 4.73 41.14 49.59
N ASN A 553 3.80 40.76 48.70
CA ASN A 553 2.35 40.94 48.85
C ASN A 553 1.88 42.40 49.01
N ILE A 554 2.67 43.38 48.56
CA ILE A 554 2.34 44.82 48.67
C ILE A 554 1.34 45.24 47.59
N ILE A 555 1.51 44.70 46.38
CA ILE A 555 0.67 44.99 45.20
C ILE A 555 -0.02 43.71 44.72
N SER A 556 -1.21 43.82 44.13
CA SER A 556 -1.90 42.68 43.53
C SER A 556 -1.54 42.48 42.05
N LEU A 557 -1.78 41.28 41.52
CA LEU A 557 -1.41 40.87 40.17
C LEU A 557 -2.01 41.77 39.07
N HIS A 558 -3.28 42.18 39.25
CA HIS A 558 -4.02 42.97 38.28
C HIS A 558 -4.10 44.47 38.62
N SER A 559 -3.49 44.90 39.73
CA SER A 559 -3.45 46.31 40.09
C SER A 559 -2.69 47.14 39.04
N PHE A 560 -3.26 48.28 38.66
CA PHE A 560 -2.61 49.21 37.74
C PHE A 560 -1.49 49.98 38.45
N ILE A 561 -0.27 49.81 37.95
CA ILE A 561 0.94 50.43 38.46
C ILE A 561 1.65 51.23 37.36
N TRP A 562 2.44 52.22 37.75
CA TRP A 562 3.31 52.99 36.88
C TRP A 562 4.73 52.48 37.01
N VAL A 563 5.33 52.02 35.92
CA VAL A 563 6.71 51.51 35.93
C VAL A 563 7.55 52.25 34.92
N ARG A 564 8.76 52.66 35.31
CA ARG A 564 9.72 53.22 34.37
C ARG A 564 10.19 52.12 33.41
N PHE A 565 10.12 52.39 32.12
CA PHE A 565 10.49 51.46 31.06
C PHE A 565 11.25 52.18 29.96
N ASP A 566 12.53 51.83 29.82
CA ASP A 566 13.45 52.48 28.87
C ASP A 566 13.50 51.77 27.50
N GLY A 567 12.64 50.77 27.26
CA GLY A 567 12.54 50.07 25.98
C GLY A 567 11.64 50.74 24.94
N LEU A 568 11.73 50.28 23.69
CA LEU A 568 10.85 50.68 22.59
C LEU A 568 9.41 50.21 22.88
N LEU A 569 8.45 51.10 22.69
CA LEU A 569 7.01 50.79 22.78
C LEU A 569 6.41 50.89 21.38
N ASP A 570 5.56 49.94 21.01
CA ASP A 570 4.78 50.04 19.79
C ASP A 570 3.82 51.22 19.87
N GLU A 571 3.89 52.11 18.87
CA GLU A 571 2.99 53.26 18.72
C GLU A 571 1.63 52.80 18.16
N SER A 572 0.88 52.00 18.91
CA SER A 572 -0.51 51.71 18.57
C SER A 572 -1.40 52.94 18.77
N SER A 573 -2.35 53.14 17.84
CA SER A 573 -3.17 54.36 17.68
C SER A 573 -3.93 54.82 18.93
N ASP A 574 -4.28 53.90 19.83
CA ASP A 574 -5.08 54.18 21.03
C ASP A 574 -4.29 54.84 22.18
N ASN A 575 -2.95 54.87 22.11
CA ASN A 575 -2.09 55.43 23.14
C ASN A 575 -1.80 56.94 22.98
N ASN A 576 -2.28 57.58 21.91
CA ASN A 576 -1.83 58.92 21.50
C ASN A 576 -2.70 60.10 21.95
N TYR A 577 -3.79 59.87 22.69
CA TYR A 577 -4.58 60.98 23.27
C TYR A 577 -3.80 61.66 24.41
N LYS A 578 -3.27 62.85 24.12
CA LYS A 578 -2.59 63.70 25.11
C LYS A 578 -3.64 64.26 26.09
N ILE A 579 -3.52 63.91 27.36
CA ILE A 579 -4.44 64.40 28.41
C ILE A 579 -3.93 65.74 28.95
N LYS A 580 -2.64 65.83 29.28
CA LYS A 580 -2.01 67.02 29.86
C LYS A 580 -0.54 67.12 29.45
N SER A 581 -0.08 68.33 29.16
CA SER A 581 1.34 68.65 29.02
C SER A 581 1.73 69.70 30.05
N VAL A 582 2.72 69.39 30.89
CA VAL A 582 3.24 70.28 31.93
C VAL A 582 4.68 70.62 31.59
N ILE A 583 5.04 71.90 31.74
CA ILE A 583 6.41 72.39 31.55
C ILE A 583 7.01 72.59 32.95
N ASP A 584 8.09 71.86 33.25
CA ASP A 584 8.82 71.97 34.51
C ASP A 584 9.61 73.30 34.59
N ILE A 585 10.00 73.68 35.81
CA ILE A 585 10.82 74.88 36.11
C ILE A 585 12.16 74.89 35.32
N ASN A 586 12.66 73.71 34.94
CA ASN A 586 13.86 73.51 34.13
C ASN A 586 13.56 73.41 32.61
N THR A 587 12.43 73.92 32.12
CA THR A 587 11.99 73.89 30.71
C THR A 587 11.80 72.50 30.08
N ASN A 588 11.73 71.44 30.90
CA ASN A 588 11.44 70.08 30.44
C ASN A 588 9.93 69.88 30.23
N ILE A 589 9.55 69.15 29.18
CA ILE A 589 8.15 68.90 28.83
C ILE A 589 7.76 67.50 29.30
N VAL A 590 6.81 67.42 30.25
CA VAL A 590 6.18 66.17 30.67
C VAL A 590 4.84 66.05 29.97
N VAL A 591 4.67 65.00 29.17
CA VAL A 591 3.43 64.71 28.45
C VAL A 591 2.77 63.48 29.08
N HIS A 592 1.56 63.66 29.57
CA HIS A 592 0.70 62.61 30.10
C HIS A 592 -0.27 62.11 29.02
N TYR A 593 -0.18 60.81 28.75
CA TYR A 593 -1.13 60.02 27.95
C TYR A 593 -1.91 59.07 28.88
N ASN A 594 -2.95 58.40 28.37
CA ASN A 594 -3.77 57.45 29.15
C ASN A 594 -2.95 56.34 29.83
N ASN A 595 -1.99 55.77 29.10
CA ASN A 595 -1.16 54.64 29.58
C ASN A 595 0.34 54.94 29.57
N LYS A 596 0.75 56.19 29.34
CA LYS A 596 2.16 56.56 29.15
C LYS A 596 2.43 57.95 29.72
N ILE A 597 3.57 58.13 30.39
CA ILE A 597 4.08 59.44 30.79
C ILE A 597 5.49 59.58 30.22
N ILE A 598 5.73 60.63 29.43
CA ILE A 598 7.03 60.88 28.79
C ILE A 598 7.56 62.21 29.29
N LYS A 599 8.80 62.19 29.79
CA LYS A 599 9.56 63.41 30.06
C LYS A 599 10.57 63.63 28.94
N ARG A 600 10.53 64.80 28.31
CA ARG A 600 11.43 65.20 27.22
C ARG A 600 12.24 66.44 27.60
N ASP A 601 13.48 66.48 27.11
CA ASP A 601 14.34 67.67 27.14
C ASP A 601 13.91 68.69 26.07
N ILE A 602 14.47 69.91 26.18
CA ILE A 602 14.34 71.00 25.21
C ILE A 602 14.72 70.54 23.79
N ASN A 603 15.70 69.65 23.67
CA ASN A 603 16.18 69.10 22.40
C ASN A 603 15.32 67.93 21.86
N GLY A 604 14.22 67.58 22.55
CA GLY A 604 13.30 66.51 22.15
C GLY A 604 13.71 65.09 22.59
N ASN A 605 14.86 64.92 23.24
CA ASN A 605 15.32 63.63 23.76
C ASN A 605 14.45 63.16 24.94
N ILE A 606 14.16 61.86 25.00
CA ILE A 606 13.37 61.25 26.08
C ILE A 606 14.27 61.03 27.29
N LEU A 607 13.99 61.72 28.41
CA LEU A 607 14.73 61.56 29.67
C LEU A 607 14.24 60.35 30.48
N SER A 608 12.91 60.17 30.55
CA SER A 608 12.29 59.09 31.30
C SER A 608 10.92 58.79 30.75
N GLN A 609 10.57 57.51 30.71
CA GLN A 609 9.29 57.03 30.22
C GLN A 609 8.67 56.10 31.26
N TYR A 610 7.43 56.38 31.66
CA TYR A 610 6.63 55.50 32.51
C TYR A 610 5.49 54.90 31.70
N ILE A 611 5.23 53.62 31.93
CA ILE A 611 4.10 52.89 31.36
C ILE A 611 3.12 52.52 32.46
N ARG A 612 1.83 52.58 32.14
CA ARG A 612 0.77 52.05 32.98
C ARG A 612 0.53 50.60 32.62
N THR A 613 0.85 49.67 33.51
CA THR A 613 0.70 48.24 33.26
C THR A 613 0.33 47.52 34.57
N THR A 614 0.21 46.19 34.50
CA THR A 614 -0.03 45.32 35.66
C THR A 614 1.18 44.41 35.89
N VAL A 615 1.33 43.89 37.10
CA VAL A 615 2.41 42.93 37.41
C VAL A 615 2.30 41.69 36.55
N GLY A 616 1.09 41.17 36.31
CA GLY A 616 0.90 39.99 35.45
C GLY A 616 1.38 40.19 34.01
N ARG A 617 1.21 41.38 33.43
CA ARG A 617 1.78 41.73 32.11
C ARG A 617 3.30 41.83 32.15
N ILE A 618 3.87 42.34 33.24
CA ILE A 618 5.32 42.39 33.44
C ILE A 618 5.89 40.97 33.53
N LEU A 619 5.25 40.08 34.28
CA LEU A 619 5.65 38.67 34.38
C LEU A 619 5.60 37.98 33.02
N PHE A 620 4.52 38.16 32.27
CA PHE A 620 4.39 37.59 30.93
C PHE A 620 5.46 38.13 29.95
N TYR A 621 5.74 39.43 29.99
CA TYR A 621 6.81 40.02 29.18
C TYR A 621 8.19 39.50 29.61
N HIS A 622 8.42 39.37 30.91
CA HIS A 622 9.67 38.87 31.46
C HIS A 622 9.92 37.42 31.03
N THR A 623 8.92 36.54 31.13
CA THR A 623 9.06 35.14 30.69
C THR A 623 9.32 35.02 29.20
N ILE A 624 8.67 35.84 28.36
CA ILE A 624 9.00 35.90 26.92
C ILE A 624 10.45 36.35 26.72
N ARG A 625 10.87 37.44 27.37
CA ARG A 625 12.22 37.97 27.19
C ARG A 625 13.29 37.00 27.66
N GLU A 626 13.10 36.31 28.78
CA GLU A 626 14.01 35.26 29.25
C GLU A 626 14.09 34.10 28.26
N SER A 627 12.95 33.68 27.68
CA SER A 627 12.95 32.60 26.69
C SER A 627 13.60 32.95 25.34
N LEU A 628 13.68 34.24 24.99
CA LEU A 628 14.33 34.74 23.77
C LEU A 628 15.85 34.96 23.92
N ILE A 629 16.38 34.98 25.15
CA ILE A 629 17.80 35.19 25.45
C ILE A 629 18.59 33.86 25.41
N VAL A 630 17.90 32.72 25.25
CA VAL A 630 18.47 31.38 25.02
C VAL A 630 18.77 31.18 23.54
#